data_AF-A0A6G0HE53-F1
#
_entry.id   AF-A0A6G0HE53-F1
#
_cell.length_a   1.000
_cell.length_b   1.000
_cell.length_c   1.000
_cell.angle_alpha   90.00
_cell.angle_beta   90.00
_cell.angle_gamma   90.00
#
_symmetry.space_group_name_H-M   'P 1'
#
loop_
_entity.id
_entity.type
_entity.pdbx_description
1 polymer ?
#
loop_
_entity_poly.entity_id
_entity_poly.type
_entity_poly.pdbx_seq_one_letter_code
_entity_poly.pdbx_strand_id
1 'polypeptide(L)'
;MELAYVCEWEKRPKGTHCPSVPLVCSWSCRNLVAFTTDLKNEDDDKDVSHMIHIIDTEHPWDVYSINSGHAEVISCLEWDQSGSRLLSADGDGQIKCWSMSDHLVNSWESVLCSSLDGDPIVALSWLHNGVKLALHVEMSGSTNFGEKFSRVKFSPSLTLFGGSRWRAGWR
;
A
#
# COMPACT_ATOMS: atom_id res chain seq x y z
N MET A 1 -0.06 -33.21 40.66
CA MET A 1 0.63 -33.18 39.36
C MET A 1 0.33 -31.83 38.75
N GLU A 2 1.29 -30.92 38.74
CA GLU A 2 1.14 -29.63 38.06
C GLU A 2 1.51 -29.83 36.59
N LEU A 3 0.57 -29.54 35.71
CA LEU A 3 0.76 -29.63 34.27
C LEU A 3 1.51 -28.37 33.84
N ALA A 4 2.83 -28.44 33.71
CA ALA A 4 3.63 -27.35 33.15
C ALA A 4 3.52 -27.42 31.62
N TYR A 5 2.77 -26.48 31.02
CA TYR A 5 2.84 -26.26 29.58
C TYR A 5 4.18 -25.60 29.24
N VAL A 6 4.98 -26.27 28.42
CA VAL A 6 6.17 -25.68 27.80
C VAL A 6 5.77 -25.25 26.39
N CYS A 7 5.58 -23.96 26.18
CA CYS A 7 5.46 -23.38 24.85
C CYS A 7 6.87 -23.16 24.30
N GLU A 8 7.41 -24.13 23.55
CA GLU A 8 8.56 -23.89 22.69
C GLU A 8 8.08 -23.10 21.47
N TRP A 9 8.31 -21.79 21.49
CA TRP A 9 8.16 -20.96 20.31
C TRP A 9 9.33 -21.28 19.37
N GLU A 10 9.05 -21.60 18.11
CA GLU A 10 10.10 -21.69 17.10
C GLU A 10 10.88 -20.37 17.11
N LYS A 11 12.20 -20.47 17.26
CA LYS A 11 13.07 -19.30 17.20
C LYS A 11 12.89 -18.69 15.82
N ARG A 12 12.26 -17.51 15.76
CA ARG A 12 12.21 -16.71 14.54
C ARG A 12 13.63 -16.66 13.98
N PRO A 13 13.83 -16.96 12.67
CA PRO A 13 15.14 -16.79 12.07
C PRO A 13 15.62 -15.37 12.40
N LYS A 14 16.88 -15.23 12.77
CA LYS A 14 17.50 -13.91 12.98
C LYS A 14 17.50 -13.22 11.62
N GLY A 15 16.40 -12.56 11.29
CA GLY A 15 16.31 -11.78 10.07
C GLY A 15 17.19 -10.56 10.23
N THR A 16 18.09 -10.34 9.29
CA THR A 16 18.83 -9.09 9.10
C THR A 16 17.94 -8.00 8.52
N HIS A 17 16.68 -7.98 8.92
CA HIS A 17 15.73 -6.93 8.54
C HIS A 17 16.05 -5.71 9.40
N CYS A 18 16.52 -4.64 8.75
CA CYS A 18 16.56 -3.32 9.36
C CYS A 18 15.34 -2.52 8.91
N PRO A 19 14.76 -1.67 9.79
CA PRO A 19 13.77 -0.70 9.36
C PRO A 19 14.35 0.17 8.24
N SER A 20 13.62 0.35 7.13
CA SER A 20 14.09 1.19 6.04
C SER A 20 14.23 2.64 6.51
N VAL A 21 15.19 3.40 5.98
CA VAL A 21 15.35 4.83 6.31
C VAL A 21 15.27 5.64 5.02
N PRO A 22 14.13 6.30 4.72
CA PRO A 22 12.96 6.55 5.58
C PRO A 22 12.04 5.33 5.78
N LEU A 23 11.34 5.31 6.92
CA LEU A 23 10.25 4.37 7.16
C LEU A 23 8.99 4.88 6.49
N VAL A 24 8.45 4.11 5.56
CA VAL A 24 7.17 4.40 4.94
C VAL A 24 6.16 3.32 5.28
N CYS A 25 4.97 3.76 5.66
CA CYS A 25 3.85 2.87 5.92
C CYS A 25 2.55 3.51 5.43
N SER A 26 1.60 2.68 5.02
CA SER A 26 0.31 3.13 4.53
C SER A 26 -0.78 2.14 4.94
N TRP A 27 -1.97 2.65 5.24
CA TRP A 27 -3.11 1.86 5.67
C TRP A 27 -4.23 1.91 4.63
N SER A 28 -4.67 0.74 4.18
CA SER A 28 -5.80 0.58 3.26
C SER A 28 -7.17 0.64 3.95
N CYS A 29 -8.23 0.82 3.17
CA CYS A 29 -9.62 0.69 3.62
C CYS A 29 -10.06 -0.74 3.93
N ARG A 30 -9.22 -1.76 3.64
CA ARG A 30 -9.46 -3.18 3.92
C ARG A 30 -8.79 -3.67 5.20
N ASN A 31 -8.40 -2.74 6.06
CA ASN A 31 -7.70 -3.04 7.29
C ASN A 31 -6.29 -3.65 7.11
N LEU A 32 -5.72 -3.54 5.90
CA LEU A 32 -4.36 -3.96 5.61
C LEU A 32 -3.39 -2.79 5.80
N VAL A 33 -2.26 -3.07 6.44
CA VAL A 33 -1.15 -2.13 6.62
C VAL A 33 0.01 -2.60 5.75
N ALA A 34 0.53 -1.70 4.92
CA ALA A 34 1.78 -1.92 4.20
C ALA A 34 2.89 -1.11 4.86
N PHE A 35 4.07 -1.71 4.99
CA PHE A 35 5.27 -1.05 5.50
C PHE A 35 6.52 -1.61 4.83
N THR A 36 7.61 -0.86 4.85
CA THR A 36 8.86 -1.26 4.19
C THR A 36 9.94 -1.66 5.19
N THR A 37 10.77 -2.62 4.82
CA THR A 37 12.02 -2.93 5.53
C THR A 37 13.13 -3.18 4.52
N ASP A 38 14.36 -3.02 4.98
CA ASP A 38 15.55 -3.32 4.21
C ASP A 38 16.10 -4.66 4.70
N LEU A 39 16.32 -5.59 3.76
CA LEU A 39 16.97 -6.87 4.03
C LEU A 39 18.43 -6.77 3.60
N LYS A 40 19.34 -6.77 4.57
CA LYS A 40 20.78 -6.75 4.32
C LYS A 40 21.31 -8.17 4.22
N ASN A 41 21.99 -8.52 3.13
CA ASN A 41 22.68 -9.81 3.03
C ASN A 41 23.91 -9.86 3.95
N GLU A 42 24.12 -10.97 4.67
CA GLU A 42 25.26 -11.12 5.60
C GLU A 42 26.61 -11.23 4.87
N ASP A 43 26.59 -11.66 3.60
CA ASP A 43 27.80 -11.91 2.80
C ASP A 43 28.29 -10.67 2.02
N ASP A 44 27.41 -9.72 1.70
CA ASP A 44 27.76 -8.48 1.00
C ASP A 44 27.02 -7.29 1.60
N ASP A 45 27.77 -6.42 2.26
CA ASP A 45 27.26 -5.25 2.96
C ASP A 45 26.59 -4.22 2.02
N LYS A 46 26.81 -4.35 0.70
CA LYS A 46 26.25 -3.50 -0.35
C LYS A 46 24.97 -4.05 -0.99
N ASP A 47 24.63 -5.31 -0.75
CA ASP A 47 23.44 -5.93 -1.32
C ASP A 47 22.28 -5.79 -0.33
N VAL A 48 21.54 -4.69 -0.47
CA VAL A 48 20.34 -4.39 0.32
C VAL A 48 19.12 -4.58 -0.57
N SER A 49 18.24 -5.49 -0.17
CA SER A 49 16.95 -5.70 -0.84
C SER A 49 15.84 -4.95 -0.11
N HIS A 50 15.16 -4.06 -0.81
CA HIS A 50 14.01 -3.33 -0.27
C HIS A 50 12.76 -4.21 -0.33
N MET A 51 12.23 -4.54 0.85
CA MET A 51 11.06 -5.39 1.02
C MET A 51 9.84 -4.54 1.36
N ILE A 52 8.68 -4.92 0.82
CA ILE A 52 7.38 -4.40 1.27
C ILE A 52 6.67 -5.53 2.00
N HIS A 53 6.18 -5.24 3.18
CA HIS A 53 5.39 -6.15 3.99
C HIS A 53 3.96 -5.66 4.07
N ILE A 54 3.03 -6.60 4.01
CA ILE A 54 1.60 -6.36 4.10
C ILE A 54 1.06 -7.26 5.21
N ILE A 55 0.35 -6.66 6.15
CA ILE A 55 -0.27 -7.36 7.27
C ILE A 55 -1.75 -7.02 7.34
N ASP A 56 -2.54 -8.01 7.71
CA ASP A 56 -3.90 -7.78 8.20
C ASP A 56 -3.83 -7.50 9.71
N THR A 57 -4.52 -6.46 10.17
CA THR A 57 -4.53 -6.16 11.61
C THR A 57 -5.46 -7.10 12.40
N GLU A 58 -6.38 -7.81 11.74
CA GLU A 58 -7.16 -8.88 12.38
C GLU A 58 -6.32 -10.13 12.63
N HIS A 59 -5.35 -10.39 11.72
CA HIS A 59 -4.47 -11.55 11.74
C HIS A 59 -3.00 -11.10 11.67
N PRO A 60 -2.46 -10.43 12.71
CA PRO A 60 -1.13 -9.82 12.67
C PRO A 60 0.02 -10.83 12.55
N TRP A 61 -0.27 -12.13 12.68
CA TRP A 61 0.69 -13.21 12.44
C TRP A 61 0.86 -13.53 10.94
N ASP A 62 -0.10 -13.16 10.10
CA ASP A 62 -0.07 -13.39 8.65
C ASP A 62 0.63 -12.22 7.95
N VAL A 63 1.97 -12.28 7.92
CA VAL A 63 2.82 -11.28 7.26
C VAL A 63 3.15 -11.72 5.84
N TYR A 64 2.70 -10.95 4.86
CA TYR A 64 3.01 -11.17 3.45
C TYR A 64 4.16 -10.26 3.05
N SER A 65 5.27 -10.86 2.62
CA SER A 65 6.49 -10.12 2.27
C SER A 65 6.74 -10.24 0.78
N ILE A 66 6.88 -9.10 0.10
CA ILE A 66 7.22 -9.02 -1.31
C ILE A 66 8.58 -8.36 -1.48
N ASN A 67 9.40 -8.91 -2.36
CA ASN A 67 10.61 -8.23 -2.80
C ASN A 67 10.20 -7.17 -3.81
N SER A 68 10.44 -5.90 -3.47
CA SER A 68 10.02 -4.80 -4.31
C SER A 68 10.85 -4.69 -5.60
N GLY A 69 12.10 -5.18 -5.57
CA GLY A 69 13.07 -5.02 -6.65
C GLY A 69 13.37 -3.56 -7.01
N HIS A 70 13.15 -2.63 -6.09
CA HIS A 70 13.65 -1.26 -6.19
C HIS A 70 15.16 -1.25 -5.97
N ALA A 71 15.84 -0.29 -6.60
CA ALA A 71 17.30 -0.20 -6.54
C ALA A 71 17.78 0.60 -5.32
N GLU A 72 16.94 1.51 -4.86
CA GLU A 72 17.17 2.41 -3.74
C GLU A 72 16.00 2.33 -2.74
N VAL A 73 16.12 3.10 -1.66
CA VAL A 73 15.14 3.09 -0.57
C VAL A 73 13.79 3.62 -1.04
N ILE A 74 12.74 2.86 -0.72
CA ILE A 74 11.35 3.23 -1.00
C ILE A 74 11.00 4.50 -0.22
N SER A 75 10.78 5.60 -0.94
CA SER A 75 10.48 6.92 -0.39
C SER A 75 8.99 7.16 -0.18
N CYS A 76 8.13 6.46 -0.94
CA CYS A 76 6.68 6.65 -0.93
C CYS A 76 5.93 5.32 -1.07
N LEU A 77 4.84 5.17 -0.30
CA LEU A 77 3.98 3.99 -0.33
C LEU A 77 2.52 4.40 -0.18
N GLU A 78 1.64 4.01 -1.11
CA GLU A 78 0.25 4.48 -1.11
C GLU A 78 -0.75 3.45 -1.65
N TRP A 79 -1.76 3.14 -0.83
CA TRP A 79 -2.86 2.27 -1.21
C TRP A 79 -3.86 2.95 -2.14
N ASP A 80 -4.43 2.17 -3.05
CA ASP A 80 -5.58 2.64 -3.82
C ASP A 80 -6.84 2.71 -2.94
N GLN A 81 -7.85 3.42 -3.44
CA GLN A 81 -9.14 3.58 -2.75
C GLN A 81 -9.87 2.25 -2.48
N SER A 82 -9.58 1.20 -3.25
CA SER A 82 -10.24 -0.09 -3.11
C SER A 82 -9.51 -1.01 -2.12
N GLY A 83 -8.28 -0.70 -1.74
CA GLY A 83 -7.38 -1.57 -0.97
C GLY A 83 -6.91 -2.79 -1.74
N SER A 84 -7.00 -2.79 -3.08
CA SER A 84 -6.55 -3.92 -3.93
C SER A 84 -5.23 -3.68 -4.64
N ARG A 85 -4.78 -2.42 -4.68
CA ARG A 85 -3.54 -2.01 -5.33
C ARG A 85 -2.71 -1.12 -4.42
N LEU A 86 -1.40 -1.16 -4.65
CA LEU A 86 -0.41 -0.42 -3.86
C LEU A 86 0.60 0.22 -4.82
N LEU A 87 0.86 1.52 -4.66
CA LEU A 87 1.97 2.19 -5.31
C LEU A 87 3.17 2.22 -4.38
N SER A 88 4.34 2.01 -4.96
CA SER A 88 5.63 2.20 -4.31
C SER A 88 6.52 3.03 -5.22
N ALA A 89 7.24 3.99 -4.67
CA ALA A 89 8.27 4.73 -5.38
C ALA A 89 9.59 4.76 -4.62
N ASP A 90 10.65 4.84 -5.41
CA ASP A 90 12.04 4.83 -5.02
C ASP A 90 12.66 6.24 -5.02
N GLY A 91 13.74 6.43 -4.26
CA GLY A 91 14.61 7.59 -4.29
C GLY A 91 15.30 7.83 -5.64
N ASP A 92 15.45 6.80 -6.46
CA ASP A 92 16.00 6.90 -7.82
C ASP A 92 14.94 7.18 -8.91
N GLY A 93 13.68 7.39 -8.52
CA GLY A 93 12.60 7.71 -9.46
C GLY A 93 11.90 6.49 -10.08
N GLN A 94 12.19 5.27 -9.60
CA GLN A 94 11.45 4.07 -9.98
C GLN A 94 10.09 4.03 -9.27
N ILE A 95 9.02 3.75 -10.03
CA ILE A 95 7.65 3.61 -9.55
C ILE A 95 7.16 2.23 -9.94
N LYS A 96 6.61 1.50 -8.96
CA LYS A 96 5.92 0.23 -9.20
C LYS A 96 4.51 0.25 -8.66
N CYS A 97 3.62 -0.40 -9.39
CA CYS A 97 2.23 -0.63 -9.01
C CYS A 97 2.01 -2.11 -8.78
N TRP A 98 1.60 -2.45 -7.57
CA TRP A 98 1.31 -3.80 -7.13
C TRP A 98 -0.19 -4.03 -7.09
N SER A 99 -0.63 -5.24 -7.45
CA SER A 99 -2.02 -5.65 -7.36
C SER A 99 -2.11 -6.99 -6.65
N MET A 100 -3.19 -7.19 -5.89
CA MET A 100 -3.56 -8.52 -5.40
C MET A 100 -3.93 -9.42 -6.57
N SER A 101 -3.22 -10.52 -6.75
CA SER A 101 -3.58 -11.56 -7.73
C SER A 101 -4.78 -12.34 -7.21
N ASP A 102 -5.78 -12.59 -8.06
CA ASP A 102 -7.00 -13.34 -7.72
C ASP A 102 -7.76 -12.84 -6.47
N HIS A 103 -7.57 -11.56 -6.11
CA HIS A 103 -8.11 -10.96 -4.87
C HIS A 103 -7.64 -11.61 -3.58
N LEU A 104 -6.51 -12.32 -3.62
CA LEU A 104 -5.90 -12.95 -2.46
C LEU A 104 -4.89 -11.99 -1.82
N VAL A 105 -5.03 -11.75 -0.52
CA VAL A 105 -4.12 -10.85 0.23
C VAL A 105 -2.70 -11.41 0.30
N ASN A 106 -2.54 -12.72 0.17
CA ASN A 106 -1.24 -13.40 0.23
C ASN A 106 -0.49 -13.41 -1.12
N SER A 107 -1.10 -12.91 -2.20
CA SER A 107 -0.53 -12.98 -3.55
C SER A 107 -0.50 -11.60 -4.18
N TRP A 108 0.70 -11.14 -4.49
CA TRP A 108 0.96 -9.78 -4.95
C TRP A 108 1.89 -9.81 -6.16
N GLU A 109 1.50 -9.10 -7.20
CA GLU A 109 2.28 -8.99 -8.44
C GLU A 109 2.47 -7.53 -8.85
N SER A 110 3.64 -7.22 -9.43
CA SER A 110 3.91 -5.92 -10.02
C SER A 110 3.24 -5.85 -11.40
N VAL A 111 2.18 -5.06 -11.51
CA VAL A 111 1.40 -4.90 -12.76
C VAL A 111 2.04 -3.84 -13.66
N LEU A 112 2.56 -2.77 -13.08
CA LEU A 112 3.15 -1.66 -13.83
C LEU A 112 4.46 -1.23 -13.18
N CYS A 113 5.43 -0.86 -14.03
CA CYS A 113 6.66 -0.20 -13.62
C CYS A 113 6.89 1.01 -14.52
N SER A 114 7.35 2.11 -13.93
CA SER A 114 7.78 3.31 -14.63
C SER A 114 9.04 3.81 -13.94
N SER A 115 9.93 4.47 -14.67
CA SER A 115 11.13 5.08 -14.10
C SER A 115 11.23 6.50 -14.62
N LEU A 116 11.50 7.42 -13.70
CA LEU A 116 11.91 8.77 -13.99
C LEU A 116 13.42 8.85 -13.74
N ASP A 117 14.19 9.45 -14.65
CA ASP A 117 15.65 9.45 -14.54
C ASP A 117 16.13 10.35 -13.40
N GLY A 118 16.61 9.73 -12.31
CA GLY A 118 17.50 10.33 -11.32
C GLY A 118 16.90 11.37 -10.37
N ASP A 119 15.59 11.63 -10.48
CA ASP A 119 14.89 12.56 -9.59
C ASP A 119 14.13 11.79 -8.50
N PRO A 120 14.36 12.12 -7.21
CA PRO A 120 13.67 11.46 -6.11
C PRO A 120 12.19 11.79 -6.09
N ILE A 121 11.37 10.77 -5.94
CA ILE A 121 9.92 10.94 -5.83
C ILE A 121 9.59 11.30 -4.39
N VAL A 122 9.05 12.51 -4.22
CA VAL A 122 8.72 13.06 -2.91
C VAL A 122 7.29 12.72 -2.48
N ALA A 123 6.38 12.53 -3.45
CA ALA A 123 4.99 12.23 -3.20
C ALA A 123 4.37 11.44 -4.34
N LEU A 124 3.49 10.51 -3.97
CA LEU A 124 2.57 9.81 -4.87
C LEU A 124 1.13 10.12 -4.45
N SER A 125 0.21 10.13 -5.42
CA SER A 125 -1.21 10.18 -5.15
C SER A 125 -2.01 9.39 -6.18
N TRP A 126 -2.96 8.58 -5.73
CA TRP A 126 -3.96 7.98 -6.62
C TRP A 126 -4.96 9.03 -7.11
N LEU A 127 -5.18 9.05 -8.43
CA LEU A 127 -6.26 9.85 -9.01
C LEU A 127 -7.62 9.22 -8.69
N HIS A 128 -8.50 10.04 -8.14
CA HIS A 128 -9.85 9.63 -7.77
C HIS A 128 -10.79 9.84 -8.96
N ASN A 129 -11.62 8.85 -9.27
CA ASN A 129 -12.62 8.92 -10.34
C ASN A 129 -13.84 9.82 -10.01
N GLY A 130 -13.74 10.67 -8.98
CA GLY A 130 -14.82 11.56 -8.55
C GLY A 130 -15.96 10.84 -7.83
N VAL A 131 -15.73 9.67 -7.23
CA VAL A 131 -16.69 9.01 -6.33
C VAL A 131 -16.05 8.91 -4.95
N LYS A 132 -16.63 9.59 -3.95
CA LYS A 132 -16.21 9.50 -2.54
C LYS A 132 -17.22 8.68 -1.75
N LEU A 133 -16.75 7.98 -0.72
CA LEU A 133 -17.61 7.36 0.27
C LEU A 133 -18.00 8.42 1.32
N ALA A 134 -19.30 8.66 1.49
CA ALA A 134 -19.82 9.53 2.53
C ALA A 134 -20.34 8.66 3.68
N LEU A 135 -19.94 9.00 4.91
CA LEU A 135 -20.44 8.37 6.12
C LEU A 135 -21.79 9.00 6.51
N HIS A 136 -22.83 8.18 6.60
CA HIS A 136 -24.11 8.56 7.17
C HIS A 136 -24.07 8.36 8.69
N VAL A 137 -23.69 9.42 9.41
CA VAL A 137 -23.61 9.43 10.89
C VAL A 137 -24.96 9.06 11.54
N GLU A 138 -26.07 9.37 10.86
CA GLU A 138 -27.43 9.04 11.28
C GLU A 138 -27.75 7.53 11.21
N MET A 139 -26.99 6.75 10.43
CA MET A 139 -27.11 5.30 10.35
C MET A 139 -26.11 4.57 11.26
N SER A 140 -25.49 5.28 12.21
CA SER A 140 -24.51 4.73 13.17
C SER A 140 -25.05 3.53 13.97
N GLY A 141 -26.37 3.44 14.17
CA GLY A 141 -27.04 2.31 14.82
C GLY A 141 -27.30 1.08 13.93
N SER A 142 -27.05 1.14 12.61
CA SER A 142 -27.19 -0.05 11.75
C SER A 142 -26.12 -1.09 12.10
N THR A 143 -26.52 -2.35 12.23
CA THR A 143 -25.60 -3.49 12.39
C THR A 143 -24.86 -3.81 11.09
N ASN A 144 -25.37 -3.32 9.96
CA ASN A 144 -24.80 -3.56 8.64
C ASN A 144 -23.81 -2.45 8.29
N PHE A 145 -22.51 -2.74 8.39
CA PHE A 145 -21.45 -1.74 8.22
C PHE A 145 -21.49 -1.05 6.84
N GLY A 146 -21.95 -1.76 5.80
CA GLY A 146 -22.08 -1.23 4.45
C GLY A 146 -23.16 -0.15 4.29
N GLU A 147 -24.22 -0.14 5.11
CA GLU A 147 -25.30 0.85 5.04
C GLU A 147 -24.89 2.22 5.60
N LYS A 148 -23.81 2.25 6.39
CA LYS A 148 -23.25 3.48 6.94
C LYS A 148 -22.54 4.31 5.88
N PHE A 149 -22.26 3.76 4.71
CA PHE A 149 -21.50 4.41 3.65
C PHE A 149 -22.31 4.50 2.36
N SER A 150 -22.45 5.70 1.81
CA SER A 150 -23.00 5.89 0.46
C SER A 150 -21.92 6.36 -0.50
N ARG A 151 -22.05 5.94 -1.77
CA ARG A 151 -21.18 6.45 -2.85
C ARG A 151 -21.75 7.76 -3.35
N VAL A 152 -21.07 8.86 -3.05
CA VAL A 152 -21.45 10.20 -3.49
C VAL A 152 -20.53 10.63 -4.63
N LYS A 153 -21.13 11.10 -5.73
CA LYS A 153 -20.37 11.72 -6.82
C LYS A 153 -19.78 13.03 -6.32
N PHE A 154 -18.45 13.09 -6.27
CA PHE A 154 -17.67 14.26 -5.96
C PHE A 154 -17.27 14.95 -7.27
N SER A 155 -17.96 16.04 -7.60
CA SER A 155 -17.47 16.98 -8.61
C SER A 155 -16.27 17.74 -8.02
N PRO A 156 -15.16 17.92 -8.77
CA PRO A 156 -14.03 18.70 -8.30
C PRO A 156 -14.48 20.11 -7.92
N SER A 157 -14.01 20.62 -6.77
CA SER A 157 -14.34 21.97 -6.26
C SER A 157 -13.79 23.09 -7.15
N LEU A 158 -12.80 22.80 -8.00
CA LEU A 158 -12.35 23.65 -9.11
C LEU A 158 -13.03 23.21 -10.41
N THR A 159 -14.28 23.63 -10.59
CA THR A 159 -14.75 23.92 -11.95
C THR A 159 -14.13 25.25 -12.34
N LEU A 160 -13.15 25.26 -13.25
CA LEU A 160 -12.75 26.50 -13.91
C LEU A 160 -14.01 27.25 -14.33
N PHE A 161 -14.05 28.54 -14.02
CA PHE A 161 -15.11 29.45 -14.46
C PHE A 161 -15.22 29.32 -15.98
N GLY A 162 -16.28 28.70 -16.49
CA GLY A 162 -16.41 28.50 -17.94
C GLY A 162 -17.32 27.39 -18.44
N GLY A 163 -17.83 26.48 -17.60
CA GLY A 163 -19.06 25.70 -17.88
C GLY A 163 -19.24 25.07 -19.27
N SER A 164 -18.17 24.75 -20.01
CA SER A 164 -18.26 24.18 -21.35
C SER A 164 -17.46 22.89 -21.44
N ARG A 165 -18.17 21.88 -21.93
CA ARG A 165 -17.70 20.52 -22.14
C ARG A 165 -16.78 20.58 -23.35
N TRP A 166 -15.50 20.29 -23.18
CA TRP A 166 -14.55 20.17 -24.28
C TRP A 166 -14.97 18.98 -25.16
N ARG A 167 -15.85 19.24 -26.14
CA ARG A 167 -15.95 18.43 -27.35
C ARG A 167 -15.01 19.05 -28.39
N ALA A 168 -13.80 18.55 -28.47
CA ALA A 168 -12.93 18.58 -29.65
C ALA A 168 -11.86 17.52 -29.37
N GLY A 169 -11.85 16.35 -30.00
CA GLY A 169 -11.79 16.20 -31.45
C GLY A 169 -10.33 15.90 -31.79
N TRP A 170 -9.93 14.64 -31.64
CA TRP A 170 -8.63 14.16 -32.08
C TRP A 170 -8.55 14.29 -33.62
N ARG A 171 -7.55 15.02 -34.09
CA ARG A 171 -6.94 14.88 -35.42
C ARG A 171 -5.44 14.94 -35.24
#